data_AF-A0A2Y9AS17-F1
#
_entry.id   AF-A0A2Y9AS17-F1
#
_cell.length_a   1.000
_cell.length_b   1.000
_cell.length_c   1.000
_cell.angle_alpha   90.00
_cell.angle_beta   90.00
_cell.angle_gamma   90.00
#
_symmetry.space_group_name_H-M   'P 1'
#
loop_
_entity.id
_entity.type
_entity.pdbx_description
1 polymer ?
#
loop_
_entity_poly.entity_id
_entity_poly.type
_entity_poly.pdbx_seq_one_letter_code
_entity_poly.pdbx_strand_id
1 'polypeptide(L)'
;MVERRLDSFGLDRWLLGLAFLAGALGVVALKLTDLPQWAPALYAACVIVAYAGLTWGLRSARLEPEQIGDNAYYLGFVLTLCSLAYTLWALGEVEAEAAFIAEVVSGFGVALTSTVVGVAVRVFLMQFRLDLVAREREAQMALGEAMSAFRAELAEVIRGTRYMGVEIRQTLAQHHEELAAQDAARTRDATDRMMTAFEEAMARFADRAETLDRTLAERAETTVAEAAGRLAGLSDSASRGAEARAAALEARLDEASVRAVTAAEARLEATLARFEAAVNRASASLSGATQGIGQAALAELRAHRAEIRAEIAAAMALTKAANDRPHPAKAEDR
;
A
#
# COMPACT_ATOMS: atom_id res chain seq x y z
N MET A 1 -62.82 12.26 27.44
CA MET A 1 -63.77 11.26 26.87
C MET A 1 -65.03 11.04 27.74
N VAL A 2 -65.36 11.97 28.65
CA VAL A 2 -66.46 11.82 29.63
C VAL A 2 -67.65 12.77 29.36
N GLU A 3 -67.45 13.88 28.64
CA GLU A 3 -68.51 14.89 28.41
C GLU A 3 -69.58 14.52 27.37
N ARG A 4 -69.37 13.50 26.52
CA ARG A 4 -70.34 13.09 25.49
C ARG A 4 -71.41 12.08 25.96
N ARG A 5 -71.53 11.84 27.28
CA ARG A 5 -72.51 10.90 27.84
C ARG A 5 -73.81 11.54 28.33
N LEU A 6 -73.85 12.87 28.51
CA LEU A 6 -74.99 13.53 29.14
C LEU A 6 -76.08 13.99 28.16
N ASP A 7 -75.77 14.16 26.86
CA ASP A 7 -76.73 14.70 25.89
C ASP A 7 -77.69 13.63 25.30
N SER A 8 -77.32 12.34 25.31
CA SER A 8 -78.17 11.29 24.73
C SER A 8 -79.39 10.96 25.61
N PHE A 9 -79.21 10.95 26.94
CA PHE A 9 -80.31 10.67 27.89
C PHE A 9 -81.42 11.71 27.85
N GLY A 10 -81.10 12.96 27.51
CA GLY A 10 -82.10 14.03 27.35
C GLY A 10 -82.91 13.84 26.08
N LEU A 11 -82.25 13.57 24.95
CA LEU A 11 -82.88 13.48 23.64
C LEU A 11 -83.92 12.35 23.58
N ASP A 12 -83.63 11.20 24.21
CA ASP A 12 -84.54 10.05 24.25
C ASP A 12 -85.83 10.36 25.04
N ARG A 13 -85.70 11.04 26.20
CA ARG A 13 -86.83 11.46 27.03
C ARG A 13 -87.67 12.53 26.32
N TRP A 14 -87.02 13.46 25.61
CA TRP A 14 -87.70 14.45 24.78
C TRP A 14 -88.41 13.81 23.59
N LEU A 15 -87.80 12.82 22.93
CA LEU A 15 -88.42 12.11 21.81
C LEU A 15 -89.64 11.30 22.26
N LEU A 16 -89.54 10.61 23.40
CA LEU A 16 -90.67 9.91 24.01
C LEU A 16 -91.78 10.88 24.43
N GLY A 17 -91.42 11.98 25.10
CA GLY A 17 -92.37 13.02 25.50
C GLY A 17 -93.08 13.66 24.30
N LEU A 18 -92.37 13.89 23.21
CA LEU A 18 -92.93 14.43 21.97
C LEU A 18 -93.85 13.41 21.29
N ALA A 19 -93.43 12.15 21.18
CA ALA A 19 -94.27 11.08 20.64
C ALA A 19 -95.54 10.86 21.47
N PHE A 20 -95.42 10.95 22.80
CA PHE A 20 -96.54 10.92 23.73
C PHE A 20 -97.52 12.06 23.48
N LEU A 21 -97.05 13.31 23.47
CA LEU A 21 -97.90 14.48 23.29
C LEU A 21 -98.54 14.50 21.90
N ALA A 22 -97.76 14.24 20.84
CA ALA A 22 -98.26 14.16 19.47
C ALA A 22 -99.24 13.00 19.30
N GLY A 23 -98.98 11.86 19.92
CA GLY A 23 -99.87 10.71 19.91
C GLY A 23 -101.19 10.99 20.63
N ALA A 24 -101.14 11.49 21.86
CA ALA A 24 -102.32 11.76 22.67
C ALA A 24 -103.20 12.86 22.05
N LEU A 25 -102.59 14.00 21.67
CA LEU A 25 -103.30 15.10 21.01
C LEU A 25 -103.84 14.67 19.65
N GLY A 26 -103.07 13.92 18.87
CA GLY A 26 -103.50 13.44 17.57
C GLY A 26 -104.68 12.49 17.66
N VAL A 27 -104.64 11.50 18.57
CA VAL A 27 -105.77 10.56 18.79
C VAL A 27 -107.03 11.31 19.20
N VAL A 28 -106.95 12.30 20.09
CA VAL A 28 -108.10 13.10 20.50
C VAL A 28 -108.59 13.98 19.34
N ALA A 29 -107.70 14.66 18.62
CA ALA A 29 -108.05 15.49 17.47
C ALA A 29 -108.74 14.69 16.35
N LEU A 30 -108.26 13.48 16.06
CA LEU A 30 -108.86 12.57 15.09
C LEU A 30 -110.27 12.10 15.51
N LYS A 31 -110.55 12.02 16.81
CA LYS A 31 -111.89 11.69 17.32
C LYS A 31 -112.84 12.88 17.39
N LEU A 32 -112.32 14.11 17.34
CA LEU A 32 -113.12 15.34 17.20
C LEU A 32 -113.58 15.56 15.75
N THR A 33 -112.98 14.85 14.80
CA THR A 33 -113.42 14.84 13.39
C THR A 33 -114.35 13.66 13.14
N ASP A 34 -115.30 13.78 12.20
CA ASP A 34 -116.22 12.71 11.76
C ASP A 34 -115.52 11.61 10.93
N LEU A 35 -114.27 11.29 11.27
CA LEU A 35 -113.50 10.23 10.65
C LEU A 35 -113.91 8.85 11.19
N PRO A 36 -113.77 7.78 10.39
CA PRO A 36 -114.16 6.45 10.81
C PRO A 36 -113.30 5.97 11.99
N GLN A 37 -113.90 5.17 12.86
CA GLN A 37 -113.30 4.75 14.15
C GLN A 37 -111.91 4.09 14.03
N TRP A 38 -111.60 3.46 12.90
CA TRP A 38 -110.29 2.84 12.64
C TRP A 38 -109.14 3.83 12.42
N ALA A 39 -109.44 5.10 12.07
CA ALA A 39 -108.41 6.10 11.79
C ALA A 39 -107.59 6.51 13.03
N PRO A 40 -108.19 6.81 14.20
CA PRO A 40 -107.44 7.03 15.44
C PRO A 40 -106.55 5.85 15.85
N ALA A 41 -107.00 4.61 15.64
CA ALA A 41 -106.22 3.41 15.92
C ALA A 41 -105.00 3.26 15.01
N LEU A 42 -105.20 3.45 13.70
CA LEU A 42 -104.11 3.39 12.74
C LEU A 42 -103.08 4.49 13.03
N TYR A 43 -103.52 5.69 13.37
CA TYR A 43 -102.63 6.77 13.78
C TYR A 43 -101.82 6.38 15.03
N ALA A 44 -102.47 5.88 16.08
CA ALA A 44 -101.78 5.44 17.29
C ALA A 44 -100.75 4.33 17.00
N ALA A 45 -101.12 3.34 16.18
CA ALA A 45 -100.20 2.29 15.74
C ALA A 45 -99.01 2.86 14.96
N CYS A 46 -99.25 3.80 14.04
CA CYS A 46 -98.19 4.47 13.27
C CYS A 46 -97.26 5.27 14.18
N VAL A 47 -97.79 5.98 15.19
CA VAL A 47 -96.96 6.74 16.15
C VAL A 47 -96.06 5.80 16.95
N ILE A 48 -96.58 4.65 17.41
CA ILE A 48 -95.80 3.65 18.16
C ILE A 48 -94.69 3.05 17.28
N VAL A 49 -95.03 2.65 16.04
CA VAL A 49 -94.07 2.07 15.10
C VAL A 49 -93.04 3.10 14.63
N ALA A 50 -93.46 4.34 14.35
CA ALA A 50 -92.57 5.43 13.97
C ALA A 50 -91.62 5.79 15.12
N TYR A 51 -92.10 5.84 16.37
CA TYR A 51 -91.25 6.01 17.54
C TYR A 51 -90.21 4.89 17.63
N ALA A 52 -90.63 3.63 17.55
CA ALA A 52 -89.74 2.48 17.62
C ALA A 52 -88.72 2.45 16.46
N GLY A 53 -89.15 2.75 15.24
CA GLY A 53 -88.28 2.79 14.05
C GLY A 53 -87.30 3.96 14.08
N LEU A 54 -87.73 5.14 14.52
CA LEU A 54 -86.88 6.33 14.62
C LEU A 54 -85.84 6.15 15.73
N THR A 55 -86.23 5.65 16.90
CA THR A 55 -85.29 5.34 18.00
C THR A 55 -84.30 4.22 17.63
N TRP A 56 -84.75 3.21 16.88
CA TRP A 56 -83.88 2.15 16.37
C TRP A 56 -82.90 2.64 15.30
N GLY A 57 -83.36 3.48 14.36
CA GLY A 57 -82.57 4.00 13.25
C GLY A 57 -81.59 5.11 13.65
N LEU A 58 -81.95 5.96 14.61
CA LEU A 58 -81.06 6.94 15.22
C LEU A 58 -80.14 6.20 16.21
N ARG A 59 -79.15 5.49 15.64
CA ARG A 59 -78.06 4.75 16.28
C ARG A 59 -77.22 5.54 17.33
N SER A 60 -77.61 6.78 17.61
CA SER A 60 -77.09 7.68 18.64
C SER A 60 -77.83 7.54 19.98
N ALA A 61 -79.02 6.95 20.00
CA ALA A 61 -79.70 6.52 21.21
C ALA A 61 -79.12 5.16 21.60
N ARG A 62 -78.21 5.11 22.57
CA ARG A 62 -77.74 3.85 23.19
C ARG A 62 -78.85 3.22 24.04
N LEU A 63 -80.09 3.30 23.59
CA LEU A 63 -81.21 2.67 24.24
C LEU A 63 -81.09 1.18 23.98
N GLU A 64 -81.07 0.41 25.06
CA GLU A 64 -81.21 -1.02 24.92
C GLU A 64 -82.54 -1.32 24.22
N PRO A 65 -82.62 -2.30 23.30
CA PRO A 65 -83.87 -2.71 22.68
C PRO A 65 -85.01 -2.97 23.67
N GLU A 66 -84.65 -3.38 24.90
CA GLU A 66 -85.55 -3.55 26.03
C GLU A 66 -86.22 -2.22 26.45
N GLN A 67 -85.45 -1.14 26.55
CA GLN A 67 -85.98 0.18 26.90
C GLN A 67 -86.86 0.77 25.78
N ILE A 68 -86.50 0.56 24.51
CA ILE A 68 -87.35 0.98 23.37
C ILE A 68 -88.67 0.20 23.40
N GLY A 69 -88.61 -1.11 23.63
CA GLY A 69 -89.78 -1.96 23.77
C GLY A 69 -90.67 -1.57 24.95
N ASP A 70 -90.09 -1.27 26.11
CA ASP A 70 -90.82 -0.81 27.28
C ASP A 70 -91.49 0.55 27.01
N ASN A 71 -90.78 1.49 26.38
CA ASN A 71 -91.34 2.79 26.00
C ASN A 71 -92.49 2.65 24.98
N ALA A 72 -92.36 1.78 23.98
CA ALA A 72 -93.43 1.48 23.02
C ALA A 72 -94.65 0.86 23.70
N TYR A 73 -94.44 0.01 24.71
CA TYR A 73 -95.50 -0.56 25.54
C TYR A 73 -96.22 0.52 26.36
N TYR A 74 -95.48 1.40 27.04
CA TYR A 74 -96.08 2.51 27.80
C TYR A 74 -96.83 3.48 26.88
N LEU A 75 -96.28 3.76 25.70
CA LEU A 75 -96.94 4.60 24.70
C LEU A 75 -98.26 3.97 24.23
N GLY A 76 -98.26 2.68 23.90
CA GLY A 76 -99.48 1.94 23.56
C GLY A 76 -100.52 1.97 24.68
N PHE A 77 -100.09 1.76 25.92
CA PHE A 77 -100.96 1.83 27.10
C PHE A 77 -101.60 3.20 27.28
N VAL A 78 -100.81 4.29 27.25
CA VAL A 78 -101.37 5.62 27.48
C VAL A 78 -102.21 6.12 26.32
N LEU A 79 -101.85 5.83 25.06
CA LEU A 79 -102.70 6.18 23.92
C LEU A 79 -104.06 5.50 24.00
N THR A 80 -104.09 4.24 24.44
CA THR A 80 -105.34 3.54 24.73
C THR A 80 -106.12 4.23 25.84
N LEU A 81 -105.49 4.58 26.97
CA LEU A 81 -106.16 5.31 28.06
C LEU A 81 -106.72 6.66 27.61
N CYS A 82 -105.98 7.45 26.82
CA CYS A 82 -106.47 8.71 26.27
C CYS A 82 -107.67 8.48 25.34
N SER A 83 -107.59 7.46 24.49
CA SER A 83 -108.67 7.08 23.57
C SER A 83 -109.94 6.67 24.33
N LEU A 84 -109.79 5.87 25.39
CA LEU A 84 -110.88 5.41 26.27
C LEU A 84 -111.48 6.56 27.08
N ALA A 85 -110.65 7.44 27.64
CA ALA A 85 -111.07 8.60 28.40
C ALA A 85 -111.95 9.54 27.55
N TYR A 86 -111.54 9.79 26.30
CA TYR A 86 -112.35 10.58 25.37
C TYR A 86 -113.71 9.92 25.07
N THR A 87 -113.74 8.62 24.79
CA THR A 87 -115.00 7.91 24.51
C THR A 87 -115.97 7.92 25.70
N LEU A 88 -115.44 7.87 26.94
CA LEU A 88 -116.26 7.97 28.14
C LEU A 88 -116.75 9.40 28.39
N TRP A 89 -115.92 10.40 28.10
CA TRP A 89 -116.33 11.80 28.17
C TRP A 89 -117.46 12.11 27.18
N ALA A 90 -117.31 11.69 25.92
CA ALA A 90 -118.34 11.86 24.89
C ALA A 90 -119.65 11.14 25.23
N LEU A 91 -119.59 10.00 25.93
CA LEU A 91 -120.77 9.28 26.44
C LEU A 91 -121.51 10.04 27.54
N GLY A 92 -120.82 10.88 28.32
CA GLY A 92 -121.43 11.66 29.39
C GLY A 92 -122.25 12.87 28.89
N GLU A 93 -122.07 13.30 27.65
CA GLU A 93 -122.72 14.51 27.09
C GLU A 93 -124.03 14.21 26.33
N VAL A 94 -124.28 12.95 25.95
CA VAL A 94 -125.43 12.54 25.12
C VAL A 94 -126.37 11.64 25.94
N GLU A 95 -127.68 11.92 25.92
CA GLU A 95 -128.68 11.01 26.50
C GLU A 95 -128.60 9.64 25.80
N ALA A 96 -128.24 8.61 26.58
CA ALA A 96 -127.76 7.34 26.06
C ALA A 96 -128.81 6.58 25.24
N GLU A 97 -128.70 6.65 23.91
CA GLU A 97 -129.42 5.80 22.98
C GLU A 97 -128.67 4.47 22.79
N ALA A 98 -129.38 3.35 22.62
CA ALA A 98 -128.75 2.02 22.49
C ALA A 98 -127.76 1.92 21.31
N ALA A 99 -127.97 2.72 20.26
CA ALA A 99 -127.05 2.84 19.12
C ALA A 99 -125.69 3.45 19.53
N PHE A 100 -125.72 4.44 20.43
CA PHE A 100 -124.53 5.10 20.93
C PHE A 100 -123.66 4.17 21.79
N ILE A 101 -124.27 3.26 22.55
CA ILE A 101 -123.54 2.26 23.35
C ILE A 101 -122.77 1.29 22.43
N ALA A 102 -123.38 0.83 21.33
CA ALA A 102 -122.71 -0.05 20.37
C ALA A 102 -121.50 0.63 19.70
N GLU A 103 -121.63 1.92 19.40
CA GLU A 103 -120.56 2.74 18.85
C GLU A 103 -119.39 2.92 19.82
N VAL A 104 -119.68 3.14 21.11
CA VAL A 104 -118.66 3.23 22.17
C VAL A 104 -117.93 1.89 22.36
N VAL A 105 -118.64 0.76 22.36
CA VAL A 105 -118.04 -0.57 22.48
C VAL A 105 -117.13 -0.88 21.28
N SER A 106 -117.53 -0.50 20.07
CA SER A 106 -116.66 -0.59 18.89
C SER A 106 -115.42 0.30 19.02
N GLY A 107 -115.59 1.54 19.49
CA GLY A 107 -114.49 2.47 19.78
C GLY A 107 -113.50 1.93 20.82
N PHE A 108 -113.96 1.14 21.79
CA PHE A 108 -113.10 0.44 22.75
C PHE A 108 -112.25 -0.65 22.11
N GLY A 109 -112.85 -1.50 21.26
CA GLY A 109 -112.12 -2.53 20.53
C GLY A 109 -111.03 -1.95 19.63
N VAL A 110 -111.34 -0.82 19.00
CA VAL A 110 -110.39 -0.10 18.15
C VAL A 110 -109.30 0.59 18.99
N ALA A 111 -109.62 1.15 20.15
CA ALA A 111 -108.62 1.69 21.07
C ALA A 111 -107.63 0.62 21.60
N LEU A 112 -108.06 -0.63 21.78
CA LEU A 112 -107.18 -1.71 22.23
C LEU A 112 -106.06 -2.03 21.22
N THR A 113 -106.20 -1.65 19.95
CA THR A 113 -105.19 -1.91 18.91
C THR A 113 -103.84 -1.25 19.23
N SER A 114 -103.80 -0.06 19.83
CA SER A 114 -102.55 0.57 20.25
C SER A 114 -101.83 -0.21 21.35
N THR A 115 -102.58 -0.85 22.26
CA THR A 115 -102.00 -1.74 23.27
C THR A 115 -101.43 -3.00 22.64
N VAL A 116 -102.17 -3.61 21.71
CA VAL A 116 -101.70 -4.81 20.99
C VAL A 116 -100.43 -4.51 20.20
N VAL A 117 -100.39 -3.38 19.48
CA VAL A 117 -99.20 -2.95 18.72
C VAL A 117 -98.04 -2.63 19.66
N GLY A 118 -98.26 -1.93 20.78
CA GLY A 118 -97.22 -1.65 21.77
C GLY A 118 -96.59 -2.91 22.36
N VAL A 119 -97.40 -3.91 22.71
CA VAL A 119 -96.91 -5.22 23.18
C VAL A 119 -96.19 -5.98 22.07
N ALA A 120 -96.73 -5.99 20.85
CA ALA A 120 -96.10 -6.68 19.71
C ALA A 120 -94.70 -6.11 19.40
N VAL A 121 -94.57 -4.77 19.39
CA VAL A 121 -93.28 -4.09 19.22
C VAL A 121 -92.31 -4.46 20.35
N ARG A 122 -92.78 -4.48 21.61
CA ARG A 122 -91.95 -4.90 22.76
C ARG A 122 -91.42 -6.33 22.60
N VAL A 123 -92.30 -7.28 22.27
CA VAL A 123 -91.92 -8.68 22.07
C VAL A 123 -90.92 -8.80 20.92
N PHE A 124 -91.19 -8.15 19.80
CA PHE A 124 -90.29 -8.15 18.65
C PHE A 124 -88.89 -7.65 19.04
N LEU A 125 -88.79 -6.48 19.66
CA LEU A 125 -87.49 -5.90 20.06
C LEU A 125 -86.75 -6.75 21.09
N MET A 126 -87.45 -7.40 22.02
CA MET A 126 -86.85 -8.30 23.00
C MET A 126 -86.26 -9.55 22.35
N GLN A 127 -86.96 -10.15 21.38
CA GLN A 127 -86.48 -11.35 20.68
C GLN A 127 -85.23 -11.05 19.83
N PHE A 128 -85.15 -9.90 19.17
CA PHE A 128 -83.97 -9.52 18.37
C PHE A 128 -82.71 -9.28 19.21
N ARG A 129 -82.83 -8.90 20.49
CA ARG A 129 -81.67 -8.71 21.39
C ARG A 129 -80.97 -10.03 21.74
N LEU A 130 -81.74 -11.09 22.00
CA LEU A 130 -81.16 -12.40 22.35
C LEU A 130 -80.23 -12.94 21.25
N ASP A 131 -80.61 -12.77 19.99
CA ASP A 131 -79.81 -13.19 18.83
C ASP A 131 -78.51 -12.37 18.72
N LEU A 132 -78.58 -11.06 18.95
CA LEU A 132 -77.40 -10.18 18.89
C LEU A 132 -76.37 -10.49 19.99
N VAL A 133 -76.83 -10.70 21.24
CA VAL A 133 -75.95 -11.03 22.37
C VAL A 133 -75.32 -12.41 22.22
N ALA A 134 -76.05 -13.39 21.68
CA ALA A 134 -75.51 -14.71 21.38
C ALA A 134 -74.38 -14.62 20.34
N ARG A 135 -74.60 -13.89 19.24
CA ARG A 135 -73.58 -13.66 18.21
C ARG A 135 -72.35 -12.90 18.73
N GLU A 136 -72.55 -11.91 19.59
CA GLU A 136 -71.42 -11.17 20.19
C GLU A 136 -70.56 -12.07 21.06
N ARG A 137 -71.17 -12.92 21.91
CA ARG A 137 -70.43 -13.89 22.73
C ARG A 137 -69.68 -14.90 21.86
N GLU A 138 -70.30 -15.39 20.80
CA GLU A 138 -69.65 -16.30 19.84
C GLU A 138 -68.44 -15.63 19.17
N ALA A 139 -68.58 -14.36 18.74
CA ALA A 139 -67.47 -13.59 18.19
C ALA A 139 -66.36 -13.35 19.22
N GLN A 140 -66.69 -13.08 20.48
CA GLN A 140 -65.71 -12.92 21.56
C GLN A 140 -64.96 -14.23 21.84
N MET A 141 -65.65 -15.37 21.84
CA MET A 141 -65.03 -16.69 22.01
C MET A 141 -64.10 -17.01 20.83
N ALA A 142 -64.57 -16.85 19.60
CA ALA A 142 -63.77 -17.06 18.40
C ALA A 142 -62.52 -16.14 18.37
N LEU A 143 -62.66 -14.89 18.79
CA LEU A 143 -61.54 -13.96 18.93
C LEU A 143 -60.55 -14.43 20.00
N GLY A 144 -61.05 -14.93 21.14
CA GLY A 144 -60.21 -15.47 22.21
C GLY A 144 -59.40 -16.70 21.77
N GLU A 145 -60.03 -17.59 21.01
CA GLU A 145 -59.36 -18.76 20.40
C GLU A 145 -58.30 -18.33 19.39
N ALA A 146 -58.64 -17.43 18.46
CA ALA A 146 -57.71 -16.90 17.46
C ALA A 146 -56.49 -16.22 18.11
N MET A 147 -56.72 -15.41 19.15
CA MET A 147 -55.64 -14.78 19.91
C MET A 147 -54.77 -15.80 20.65
N SER A 148 -55.37 -16.87 21.16
CA SER A 148 -54.61 -17.93 21.84
C SER A 148 -53.74 -18.72 20.85
N ALA A 149 -54.28 -19.06 19.68
CA ALA A 149 -53.53 -19.68 18.59
C ALA A 149 -52.38 -18.78 18.11
N PHE A 150 -52.66 -17.50 17.89
CA PHE A 150 -51.64 -16.52 17.49
C PHE A 150 -50.50 -16.40 18.51
N ARG A 151 -50.83 -16.39 19.81
CA ARG A 151 -49.81 -16.38 20.88
C ARG A 151 -48.95 -17.64 20.86
N ALA A 152 -49.54 -18.80 20.56
CA ALA A 152 -48.80 -20.05 20.44
C ALA A 152 -47.84 -20.03 19.25
N GLU A 153 -48.28 -19.56 18.09
CA GLU A 153 -47.42 -19.40 16.90
C GLU A 153 -46.27 -18.41 17.16
N LEU A 154 -46.54 -17.25 17.77
CA LEU A 154 -45.49 -16.30 18.14
C LEU A 154 -44.47 -16.91 19.11
N ALA A 155 -44.92 -17.70 20.09
CA ALA A 155 -44.01 -18.40 21.00
C ALA A 155 -43.12 -19.40 20.25
N GLU A 156 -43.64 -20.08 19.22
CA GLU A 156 -42.86 -20.96 18.36
C GLU A 156 -41.81 -20.20 17.56
N VAL A 157 -42.18 -19.08 16.93
CA VAL A 157 -41.23 -18.23 16.18
C VAL A 157 -40.11 -17.70 17.08
N ILE A 158 -40.43 -17.29 18.31
CA ILE A 158 -39.42 -16.84 19.29
C ILE A 158 -38.46 -17.98 19.63
N ARG A 159 -38.98 -19.21 19.84
CA ARG A 159 -38.15 -20.39 20.08
C ARG A 159 -37.24 -20.71 18.90
N GLY A 160 -37.78 -20.72 17.68
CA GLY A 160 -37.00 -20.93 16.46
C GLY A 160 -35.91 -19.89 16.28
N THR A 161 -36.19 -18.61 16.54
CA THR A 161 -35.19 -17.53 16.45
C THR A 161 -34.05 -17.71 17.46
N ARG A 162 -34.36 -18.15 18.69
CA ARG A 162 -33.33 -18.45 19.70
C ARG A 162 -32.45 -19.64 19.28
N TYR A 163 -33.05 -20.69 18.75
CA TYR A 163 -32.32 -21.86 18.24
C TYR A 163 -31.35 -21.45 17.12
N MET A 164 -31.86 -20.72 16.12
CA MET A 164 -31.05 -20.19 15.02
C MET A 164 -29.90 -19.30 15.53
N GLY A 165 -30.13 -18.47 16.53
CA GLY A 165 -29.07 -17.64 17.13
C GLY A 165 -27.98 -18.44 17.87
N VAL A 166 -28.28 -19.63 18.38
CA VAL A 166 -27.27 -20.54 18.94
C VAL A 166 -26.49 -21.22 17.81
N GLU A 167 -27.21 -21.76 16.82
CA GLU A 167 -26.63 -22.45 15.67
C GLU A 167 -25.70 -21.55 14.86
N ILE A 168 -26.09 -20.30 14.58
CA ILE A 168 -25.24 -19.32 13.90
C ILE A 168 -23.96 -19.06 14.68
N ARG A 169 -24.05 -18.90 16.01
CA ARG A 169 -22.85 -18.65 16.83
C ARG A 169 -21.90 -19.84 16.83
N GLN A 170 -22.44 -21.06 16.91
CA GLN A 170 -21.64 -22.28 16.86
C GLN A 170 -20.99 -22.45 15.49
N THR A 171 -21.76 -22.28 14.43
CA THR A 171 -21.27 -22.39 13.04
C THR A 171 -20.22 -21.34 12.74
N LEU A 172 -20.41 -20.09 13.21
CA LEU A 172 -19.43 -19.03 13.05
C LEU A 172 -18.14 -19.30 13.83
N ALA A 173 -18.24 -19.85 15.04
CA ALA A 173 -17.08 -20.25 15.83
C ALA A 173 -16.30 -21.37 15.14
N GLN A 174 -16.98 -22.40 14.64
CA GLN A 174 -16.36 -23.50 13.88
C GLN A 174 -15.68 -23.00 12.61
N HIS A 175 -16.36 -22.15 11.82
CA HIS A 175 -15.75 -21.57 10.62
C HIS A 175 -14.56 -20.67 10.95
N HIS A 176 -14.59 -19.93 12.06
CA HIS A 176 -13.46 -19.09 12.45
C HIS A 176 -12.23 -19.94 12.81
N GLU A 177 -12.44 -21.05 13.54
CA GLU A 177 -11.38 -22.00 13.87
C GLU A 177 -10.83 -22.68 12.61
N GLU A 178 -11.71 -23.10 11.70
CA GLU A 178 -11.34 -23.73 10.43
C GLU A 178 -10.58 -22.77 9.49
N LEU A 179 -11.00 -21.50 9.42
CA LEU A 179 -10.29 -20.45 8.68
C LEU A 179 -8.92 -20.14 9.28
N ALA A 180 -8.82 -20.02 10.61
CA ALA A 180 -7.55 -19.79 11.28
C ALA A 180 -6.56 -20.95 11.04
N ALA A 181 -7.05 -22.19 11.07
CA ALA A 181 -6.25 -23.37 10.74
C ALA A 181 -5.80 -23.36 9.27
N GLN A 182 -6.69 -23.02 8.33
CA GLN A 182 -6.33 -22.88 6.92
C GLN A 182 -5.31 -21.78 6.66
N ASP A 183 -5.43 -20.62 7.31
CA ASP A 183 -4.50 -19.51 7.10
C ASP A 183 -3.12 -19.82 7.68
N ALA A 184 -3.05 -20.50 8.82
CA ALA A 184 -1.79 -21.00 9.38
C ALA A 184 -1.12 -22.02 8.46
N ALA A 185 -1.90 -22.91 7.83
CA ALA A 185 -1.39 -23.85 6.84
C ALA A 185 -0.89 -23.14 5.57
N ARG A 186 -1.68 -22.19 5.03
CA ARG A 186 -1.29 -21.40 3.85
C ARG A 186 -0.03 -20.58 4.07
N THR A 187 0.13 -19.97 5.25
CA THR A 187 1.33 -19.18 5.58
C THR A 187 2.56 -20.06 5.73
N ARG A 188 2.44 -21.27 6.32
CA ARG A 188 3.53 -22.26 6.32
C ARG A 188 3.92 -22.65 4.89
N ASP A 189 2.96 -23.07 4.06
CA ASP A 189 3.21 -23.44 2.67
C ASP A 189 3.87 -22.30 1.86
N ALA A 190 3.44 -21.06 2.09
CA ALA A 190 4.03 -19.89 1.43
C ALA A 190 5.47 -19.64 1.89
N THR A 191 5.74 -19.83 3.18
CA THR A 191 7.08 -19.68 3.77
C THR A 191 8.01 -20.76 3.23
N ASP A 192 7.56 -22.02 3.17
CA ASP A 192 8.32 -23.14 2.63
C ASP A 192 8.68 -22.89 1.15
N ARG A 193 7.71 -22.48 0.32
CA ARG A 193 7.97 -22.12 -1.08
C ARG A 193 8.94 -20.96 -1.23
N MET A 194 8.86 -19.96 -0.35
CA MET A 194 9.78 -18.81 -0.38
C MET A 194 11.20 -19.24 -0.01
N MET A 195 11.36 -20.13 0.98
CA MET A 195 12.66 -20.69 1.35
C MET A 195 13.24 -21.54 0.21
N THR A 196 12.45 -22.40 -0.42
CA THR A 196 12.92 -23.18 -1.58
C THR A 196 13.35 -22.26 -2.73
N ALA A 197 12.56 -21.22 -3.04
CA ALA A 197 12.93 -20.25 -4.07
C ALA A 197 14.22 -19.46 -3.72
N PHE A 198 14.43 -19.15 -2.45
CA PHE A 198 15.64 -18.49 -1.97
C PHE A 198 16.87 -19.41 -2.09
N GLU A 199 16.74 -20.68 -1.70
CA GLU A 199 17.80 -21.69 -1.88
C GLU A 199 18.19 -21.83 -3.35
N GLU A 200 17.21 -21.92 -4.26
CA GLU A 200 17.46 -21.97 -5.70
C GLU A 200 18.15 -20.69 -6.22
N ALA A 201 17.73 -19.52 -5.73
CA ALA A 201 18.34 -18.25 -6.12
C ALA A 201 19.80 -18.16 -5.65
N MET A 202 20.08 -18.58 -4.42
CA MET A 202 21.43 -18.63 -3.85
C MET A 202 22.32 -19.63 -4.58
N ALA A 203 21.80 -20.81 -4.94
CA ALA A 203 22.53 -21.78 -5.74
C ALA A 203 22.93 -21.20 -7.11
N ARG A 204 22.00 -20.52 -7.79
CA ARG A 204 22.30 -19.80 -9.04
C ARG A 204 23.29 -18.65 -8.86
N PHE A 205 23.32 -18.03 -7.69
CA PHE A 205 24.27 -16.97 -7.37
C PHE A 205 25.68 -17.53 -7.15
N ALA A 206 25.79 -18.65 -6.44
CA ALA A 206 27.05 -19.35 -6.22
C ALA A 206 27.65 -19.82 -7.56
N ASP A 207 26.84 -20.42 -8.43
CA ASP A 207 27.25 -20.85 -9.78
C ASP A 207 27.72 -19.65 -10.63
N ARG A 208 27.01 -18.52 -10.58
CA ARG A 208 27.46 -17.28 -11.23
C ARG A 208 28.75 -16.73 -10.64
N ALA A 209 28.93 -16.78 -9.32
CA ALA A 209 30.15 -16.31 -8.67
C ALA A 209 31.35 -17.16 -9.11
N GLU A 210 31.19 -18.48 -9.20
CA GLU A 210 32.21 -19.41 -9.68
C GLU A 210 32.59 -19.15 -11.15
N THR A 211 31.59 -18.96 -12.02
CA THR A 211 31.87 -18.59 -13.42
C THR A 211 32.58 -17.25 -13.54
N LEU A 212 32.23 -16.27 -12.70
CA LEU A 212 32.85 -14.95 -12.69
C LEU A 212 34.31 -15.02 -12.22
N ASP A 213 34.58 -15.78 -11.16
CA ASP A 213 35.94 -16.05 -10.67
C ASP A 213 36.80 -16.71 -11.76
N ARG A 214 36.26 -17.72 -12.45
CA ARG A 214 36.94 -18.37 -13.58
C ARG A 214 37.25 -17.39 -14.72
N THR A 215 36.29 -16.54 -15.10
CA THR A 215 36.53 -15.53 -16.15
C THR A 215 37.52 -14.44 -15.73
N LEU A 216 37.57 -14.09 -14.44
CA LEU A 216 38.57 -13.16 -13.93
C LEU A 216 39.96 -13.80 -13.91
N ALA A 217 40.08 -15.07 -13.55
CA ALA A 217 41.33 -15.83 -13.61
C ALA A 217 41.85 -15.92 -15.06
N GLU A 218 41.00 -16.27 -16.02
CA GLU A 218 41.34 -16.31 -17.45
C GLU A 218 41.77 -14.92 -17.98
N ARG A 219 41.10 -13.84 -17.56
CA ARG A 219 41.48 -12.46 -17.91
C ARG A 219 42.77 -11.99 -17.24
N ALA A 220 43.02 -12.40 -16.00
CA ALA A 220 44.27 -12.10 -15.31
C ALA A 220 45.44 -12.81 -15.99
N GLU A 221 45.27 -14.08 -16.39
CA GLU A 221 46.31 -14.84 -17.08
C GLU A 221 46.62 -14.26 -18.46
N THR A 222 45.60 -13.92 -19.24
CA THR A 222 45.78 -13.28 -20.57
C THR A 222 46.43 -11.89 -20.47
N THR A 223 46.03 -11.05 -19.51
CA THR A 223 46.65 -9.74 -19.32
C THR A 223 48.10 -9.83 -18.81
N VAL A 224 48.41 -10.80 -17.94
CA VAL A 224 49.78 -11.08 -17.51
C VAL A 224 50.62 -11.60 -18.68
N ALA A 225 50.08 -12.48 -19.52
CA ALA A 225 50.74 -12.98 -20.71
C ALA A 225 51.01 -11.86 -21.74
N GLU A 226 50.06 -10.96 -21.96
CA GLU A 226 50.23 -9.78 -22.82
C GLU A 226 51.29 -8.81 -22.27
N ALA A 227 51.28 -8.55 -20.96
CA ALA A 227 52.27 -7.70 -20.30
C ALA A 227 53.67 -8.33 -20.37
N ALA A 228 53.78 -9.63 -20.13
CA ALA A 228 55.02 -10.39 -20.27
C ALA A 228 55.52 -10.37 -21.72
N GLY A 229 54.62 -10.50 -22.71
CA GLY A 229 54.96 -10.39 -24.13
C GLY A 229 55.51 -9.01 -24.50
N ARG A 230 54.93 -7.92 -23.98
CA ARG A 230 55.45 -6.56 -24.17
C ARG A 230 56.81 -6.36 -23.50
N LEU A 231 56.99 -6.87 -22.29
CA LEU A 231 58.28 -6.83 -21.56
C LEU A 231 59.36 -7.63 -22.29
N ALA A 232 59.05 -8.82 -22.80
CA ALA A 232 59.96 -9.62 -23.60
C ALA A 232 60.37 -8.88 -24.89
N GLY A 233 59.41 -8.24 -25.58
CA GLY A 233 59.70 -7.42 -26.77
C GLY A 233 60.60 -6.21 -26.47
N LEU A 234 60.37 -5.52 -25.34
CA LEU A 234 61.24 -4.43 -24.89
C LEU A 234 62.64 -4.95 -24.52
N SER A 235 62.73 -6.06 -23.81
CA SER A 235 63.99 -6.70 -23.44
C SER A 235 64.80 -7.11 -24.68
N ASP A 236 64.15 -7.72 -25.67
CA ASP A 236 64.79 -8.14 -26.90
C ASP A 236 65.29 -6.94 -27.72
N SER A 237 64.51 -5.86 -27.79
CA SER A 237 64.96 -4.60 -28.41
C SER A 237 66.14 -3.95 -27.67
N ALA A 238 66.18 -4.07 -26.33
CA ALA A 238 67.29 -3.59 -25.51
C ALA A 238 68.55 -4.44 -25.71
N SER A 239 68.43 -5.77 -25.79
CA SER A 239 69.54 -6.69 -26.10
C SER A 239 70.12 -6.39 -27.48
N ARG A 240 69.27 -6.26 -28.52
CA ARG A 240 69.74 -5.88 -29.86
C ARG A 240 70.40 -4.50 -29.89
N GLY A 241 69.90 -3.55 -29.11
CA GLY A 241 70.54 -2.24 -28.93
C GLY A 241 71.88 -2.30 -28.20
N ALA A 242 72.03 -3.21 -27.23
CA ALA A 242 73.28 -3.45 -26.52
C ALA A 242 74.32 -4.13 -27.42
N GLU A 243 73.92 -5.12 -28.21
CA GLU A 243 74.77 -5.77 -29.21
C GLU A 243 75.27 -4.78 -30.27
N ALA A 244 74.38 -3.92 -30.79
CA ALA A 244 74.77 -2.87 -31.73
C ALA A 244 75.78 -1.87 -31.13
N ARG A 245 75.62 -1.52 -29.84
CA ARG A 245 76.58 -0.67 -29.11
C ARG A 245 77.90 -1.38 -28.85
N ALA A 246 77.89 -2.67 -28.54
CA ALA A 246 79.09 -3.47 -28.34
C ALA A 246 79.88 -3.60 -29.65
N ALA A 247 79.22 -3.90 -30.77
CA ALA A 247 79.84 -3.94 -32.09
C ALA A 247 80.44 -2.58 -32.50
N ALA A 248 79.75 -1.48 -32.20
CA ALA A 248 80.27 -0.13 -32.44
C ALA A 248 81.49 0.21 -31.55
N LEU A 249 81.53 -0.31 -30.32
CA LEU A 249 82.67 -0.14 -29.42
C LEU A 249 83.88 -0.98 -29.88
N GLU A 250 83.65 -2.20 -30.33
CA GLU A 250 84.68 -3.10 -30.88
C GLU A 250 85.31 -2.49 -32.14
N ALA A 251 84.51 -1.99 -33.08
CA ALA A 251 85.00 -1.28 -34.26
C ALA A 251 85.85 -0.04 -33.89
N ARG A 252 85.48 0.69 -32.83
CA ARG A 252 86.26 1.83 -32.33
C ARG A 252 87.57 1.43 -31.66
N LEU A 253 87.60 0.28 -30.99
CA LEU A 253 88.82 -0.25 -30.38
C LEU A 253 89.80 -0.76 -31.45
N ASP A 254 89.31 -1.39 -32.51
CA ASP A 254 90.13 -1.77 -33.66
C ASP A 254 90.70 -0.55 -34.40
N GLU A 255 89.90 0.49 -34.61
CA GLU A 255 90.39 1.73 -35.22
C GLU A 255 91.42 2.45 -34.32
N ALA A 256 91.29 2.34 -32.99
CA ALA A 256 92.23 2.90 -32.03
C ALA A 256 93.54 2.10 -31.96
N SER A 257 93.47 0.76 -32.04
CA SER A 257 94.66 -0.11 -32.02
C SER A 257 95.51 0.09 -33.28
N VAL A 258 94.88 0.19 -34.46
CA VAL A 258 95.56 0.51 -35.72
C VAL A 258 96.23 1.88 -35.68
N ARG A 259 95.56 2.90 -35.12
CA ARG A 259 96.16 4.24 -34.93
C ARG A 259 97.31 4.24 -33.93
N ALA A 260 97.26 3.42 -32.88
CA ALA A 260 98.33 3.32 -31.89
C ALA A 260 99.58 2.64 -32.49
N VAL A 261 99.41 1.60 -33.29
CA VAL A 261 100.52 0.88 -33.96
C VAL A 261 101.20 1.77 -35.00
N THR A 262 100.43 2.43 -35.86
CA THR A 262 100.98 3.38 -36.86
C THR A 262 101.72 4.56 -36.21
N ALA A 263 101.21 5.09 -35.08
CA ALA A 263 101.91 6.13 -34.33
C ALA A 263 103.20 5.62 -33.64
N ALA A 264 103.23 4.34 -33.23
CA ALA A 264 104.41 3.72 -32.65
C ALA A 264 105.51 3.50 -33.72
N GLU A 265 105.13 3.06 -34.92
CA GLU A 265 106.06 2.95 -36.07
C GLU A 265 106.68 4.30 -36.43
N ALA A 266 105.86 5.35 -36.56
CA ALA A 266 106.35 6.70 -36.86
C ALA A 266 107.32 7.23 -35.77
N ARG A 267 107.08 6.90 -34.50
CA ARG A 267 108.00 7.24 -33.39
C ARG A 267 109.30 6.46 -33.48
N LEU A 268 109.26 5.18 -33.80
CA LEU A 268 110.44 4.33 -33.92
C LEU A 268 111.33 4.83 -35.08
N GLU A 269 110.73 5.17 -36.21
CA GLU A 269 111.42 5.71 -37.39
C GLU A 269 112.08 7.07 -37.07
N ALA A 270 111.37 7.96 -36.38
CA ALA A 270 111.94 9.24 -35.92
C ALA A 270 113.09 9.06 -34.92
N THR A 271 113.07 7.99 -34.11
CA THR A 271 114.11 7.68 -33.12
C THR A 271 115.35 7.11 -33.81
N LEU A 272 115.17 6.24 -34.80
CA LEU A 272 116.24 5.71 -35.64
C LEU A 272 116.95 6.81 -36.42
N ALA A 273 116.19 7.73 -37.04
CA ALA A 273 116.77 8.88 -37.74
C ALA A 273 117.60 9.79 -36.81
N ARG A 274 117.15 9.99 -35.56
CA ARG A 274 117.91 10.74 -34.54
C ARG A 274 119.18 10.01 -34.12
N PHE A 275 119.12 8.68 -34.00
CA PHE A 275 120.27 7.85 -33.63
C PHE A 275 121.32 7.88 -34.74
N GLU A 276 120.91 7.76 -36.00
CA GLU A 276 121.78 7.86 -37.17
C GLU A 276 122.45 9.26 -37.25
N ALA A 277 121.67 10.33 -37.03
CA ALA A 277 122.22 11.69 -36.95
C ALA A 277 123.17 11.91 -35.75
N ALA A 278 122.98 11.19 -34.64
CA ALA A 278 123.88 11.23 -33.49
C ALA A 278 125.18 10.47 -33.76
N VAL A 279 125.10 9.28 -34.37
CA VAL A 279 126.25 8.47 -34.78
C VAL A 279 127.10 9.22 -35.80
N ASN A 280 126.49 9.85 -36.80
CA ASN A 280 127.21 10.65 -37.80
C ASN A 280 127.94 11.85 -37.17
N ARG A 281 127.33 12.53 -36.18
CA ARG A 281 127.99 13.61 -35.42
C ARG A 281 129.16 13.10 -34.57
N ALA A 282 129.01 11.96 -33.92
CA ALA A 282 130.07 11.34 -33.11
C ALA A 282 131.26 10.87 -33.97
N SER A 283 130.99 10.33 -35.16
CA SER A 283 132.03 9.96 -36.12
C SER A 283 132.82 11.18 -36.61
N ALA A 284 132.11 12.28 -36.94
CA ALA A 284 132.75 13.52 -37.36
C ALA A 284 133.62 14.16 -36.27
N SER A 285 133.18 14.15 -35.00
CA SER A 285 133.97 14.69 -33.89
C SER A 285 135.21 13.85 -33.58
N LEU A 286 135.11 12.51 -33.69
CA LEU A 286 136.23 11.60 -33.48
C LEU A 286 137.31 11.75 -34.57
N SER A 287 136.92 11.99 -35.82
CA SER A 287 137.85 12.30 -36.91
C SER A 287 138.55 13.65 -36.71
N GLY A 288 137.86 14.65 -36.16
CA GLY A 288 138.46 15.96 -35.85
C GLY A 288 139.47 15.90 -34.70
N ALA A 289 139.15 15.13 -33.64
CA ALA A 289 140.02 14.97 -32.48
C ALA A 289 141.33 14.23 -32.81
N THR A 290 141.28 13.24 -33.71
CA THR A 290 142.46 12.46 -34.14
C THR A 290 143.43 13.25 -35.03
N GLN A 291 142.95 14.19 -35.84
CA GLN A 291 143.82 15.10 -36.61
C GLN A 291 144.50 16.17 -35.74
N GLY A 292 143.81 16.69 -34.72
CA GLY A 292 144.36 17.71 -33.82
C GLY A 292 145.51 17.20 -32.94
N ILE A 293 145.42 15.96 -32.46
CA ILE A 293 146.44 15.33 -31.60
C ILE A 293 147.75 15.06 -32.39
N GLY A 294 147.64 14.67 -33.67
CA GLY A 294 148.81 14.38 -34.51
C GLY A 294 149.62 15.62 -34.91
N GLN A 295 148.99 16.79 -35.04
CA GLN A 295 149.68 18.03 -35.38
C GLN A 295 150.37 18.67 -34.16
N ALA A 296 149.78 18.56 -32.97
CA ALA A 296 150.37 19.07 -31.73
C ALA A 296 151.65 18.30 -31.34
N ALA A 297 151.62 16.96 -31.42
CA ALA A 297 152.77 16.12 -31.08
C ALA A 297 153.98 16.31 -32.02
N LEU A 298 153.74 16.60 -33.32
CA LEU A 298 154.80 16.86 -34.29
C LEU A 298 155.39 18.27 -34.23
N ALA A 299 154.67 19.24 -33.64
CA ALA A 299 155.19 20.58 -33.40
C ALA A 299 156.12 20.59 -32.17
N GLU A 300 155.73 19.90 -31.11
CA GLU A 300 156.48 19.76 -29.87
C GLU A 300 157.81 19.02 -30.07
N LEU A 301 157.81 17.92 -30.84
CA LEU A 301 159.02 17.18 -31.20
C LEU A 301 160.00 17.96 -32.08
N ARG A 302 159.51 18.90 -32.91
CA ARG A 302 160.39 19.76 -33.75
C ARG A 302 161.07 20.85 -32.92
N ALA A 303 160.36 21.44 -31.97
CA ALA A 303 160.91 22.44 -31.05
C ALA A 303 162.03 21.83 -30.19
N HIS A 304 161.80 20.67 -29.60
CA HIS A 304 162.76 19.99 -28.73
C HIS A 304 164.03 19.53 -29.48
N ARG A 305 163.89 19.16 -30.77
CA ARG A 305 165.02 18.74 -31.61
C ARG A 305 165.88 19.91 -32.11
N ALA A 306 165.33 21.11 -32.19
CA ALA A 306 166.07 22.33 -32.53
C ALA A 306 166.91 22.82 -31.34
N GLU A 307 166.37 22.72 -30.14
CA GLU A 307 167.01 23.09 -28.87
C GLU A 307 168.26 22.23 -28.60
N ILE A 308 168.13 20.89 -28.71
CA ILE A 308 169.24 19.94 -28.52
C ILE A 308 170.39 20.17 -29.53
N ARG A 309 170.08 20.57 -30.77
CA ARG A 309 171.12 20.86 -31.78
C ARG A 309 171.92 22.12 -31.47
N ALA A 310 171.29 23.14 -30.88
CA ALA A 310 171.96 24.38 -30.51
C ALA A 310 172.96 24.15 -29.37
N GLU A 311 172.60 23.34 -28.37
CA GLU A 311 173.48 22.98 -27.26
C GLU A 311 174.70 22.15 -27.70
N ILE A 312 174.50 21.18 -28.59
CA ILE A 312 175.59 20.35 -29.12
C ILE A 312 176.59 21.19 -29.95
N ALA A 313 176.12 22.18 -30.70
CA ALA A 313 176.98 23.08 -31.47
C ALA A 313 177.84 23.99 -30.55
N ALA A 314 177.27 24.48 -29.45
CA ALA A 314 178.00 25.27 -28.45
C ALA A 314 179.09 24.44 -27.74
N ALA A 315 178.80 23.19 -27.40
CA ALA A 315 179.75 22.27 -26.77
C ALA A 315 180.93 21.89 -27.69
N MET A 316 180.67 21.73 -29.00
CA MET A 316 181.72 21.44 -30.00
C MET A 316 182.64 22.64 -30.28
N ALA A 317 182.13 23.87 -30.19
CA ALA A 317 182.96 25.07 -30.35
C ALA A 317 183.99 25.22 -29.22
N LEU A 318 183.59 24.91 -27.99
CA LEU A 318 184.47 24.93 -26.81
C LEU A 318 185.56 23.84 -26.87
N THR A 319 185.23 22.65 -27.37
CA THR A 319 186.21 21.55 -27.51
C THR A 319 187.20 21.79 -28.65
N LYS A 320 186.80 22.45 -29.74
CA LYS A 320 187.71 22.79 -30.84
C LYS A 320 188.77 23.82 -30.44
N ALA A 321 188.45 24.78 -29.57
CA ALA A 321 189.42 25.74 -29.06
C ALA A 321 190.49 25.10 -28.14
N ALA A 322 190.22 23.90 -27.59
CA ALA A 322 191.15 23.18 -26.73
C ALA A 322 192.16 22.31 -27.51
N ASN A 323 191.91 21.99 -28.79
CA ASN A 323 192.68 20.99 -29.54
C ASN A 323 193.80 21.55 -30.45
N ASP A 324 193.84 22.85 -30.71
CA ASP A 324 194.95 23.49 -31.43
C ASP A 324 195.99 24.05 -30.45
N ARG A 325 196.71 23.15 -29.77
CA ARG A 325 198.06 23.42 -29.29
C ARG A 325 199.02 22.46 -29.98
N PRO A 326 200.10 22.91 -30.64
CA PRO A 326 201.21 22.04 -30.98
C PRO A 326 202.23 21.94 -29.84
N HIS A 327 202.59 20.70 -29.54
CA HIS A 327 203.62 20.25 -28.62
C HIS A 327 205.06 20.65 -29.07
N PRO A 328 206.05 20.65 -28.15
CA PRO A 328 207.43 21.07 -28.39
C PRO A 328 208.30 19.93 -28.95
N ALA A 329 209.30 20.28 -29.77
CA ALA A 329 210.35 19.39 -30.26
C ALA A 329 211.76 19.88 -29.88
N LYS A 330 212.64 18.91 -29.68
CA LYS A 330 214.01 18.93 -29.11
C LYS A 330 215.13 19.19 -30.15
N ALA A 331 216.32 19.50 -29.59
CA ALA A 331 217.70 19.05 -29.93
C ALA A 331 218.65 19.97 -30.74
N GLU A 332 219.79 20.30 -30.09
CA GLU A 332 221.23 20.29 -30.48
C GLU A 332 221.63 20.66 -31.94
N ASP A 333 222.71 21.38 -32.26
CA ASP A 333 224.10 21.38 -31.76
C ASP A 333 224.88 22.63 -32.31
N ARG A 334 226.01 22.96 -31.65
CA ARG A 334 227.01 24.06 -31.84
C ARG A 334 226.78 25.42 -31.21
#